data_AF-A0A349G7C3-F1
#
_entry.id   AF-A0A349G7C3-F1
#
_cell.length_a   1.000
_cell.length_b   1.000
_cell.length_c   1.000
_cell.angle_alpha   90.00
_cell.angle_beta   90.00
_cell.angle_gamma   90.00
#
_symmetry.space_group_name_H-M   'P 1'
#
loop_
_entity.id
_entity.type
_entity.pdbx_description
1 polymer ?
#
loop_
_entity_poly.entity_id
_entity_poly.type
_entity_poly.pdbx_seq_one_letter_code
_entity_poly.pdbx_strand_id
1 'polypeptide(L)'
;ANNYGPAPGSAEINFGRILADHLSGHRDELIISTKAGYGMWQGPYGDGGSRKYLFASLDQSLRRLKLDYVDIFYHHRPDPETDLEETVMALGDLVRSGKALYVGLSNYSRRDTERAAPLFEKHRVPYVISQPSYNMFNRGIEQDGLLDAQEKIEAGTLAYQVLSQGLLTDKYLKGIPKASRIEKSHCEWLNQSDLTQQRLDQLIKLNALANSREQSLSQMAIAWVLRDERVTSALMGASNPDQILQNVQALNHLAFSSEELDEIDQILGVKK
;
A
#
# COMPACT_ATOMS: atom_id res chain seq x y z
N ALA A 1 6.88 2.22 7.24
CA ALA A 1 6.08 3.00 8.20
C ALA A 1 6.71 2.87 9.58
N ASN A 2 6.42 3.81 10.48
CA ASN A 2 7.03 3.87 11.80
C ASN A 2 6.96 2.55 12.59
N ASN A 3 5.84 1.83 12.51
CA ASN A 3 5.59 0.61 13.27
C ASN A 3 5.91 -0.70 12.52
N TYR A 4 6.48 -0.63 11.30
CA TYR A 4 6.84 -1.85 10.57
C TYR A 4 7.96 -2.60 11.31
N GLY A 5 7.81 -3.93 11.39
CA GLY A 5 8.54 -4.75 12.36
C GLY A 5 8.66 -6.25 12.04
N PRO A 6 8.81 -7.10 13.09
CA PRO A 6 7.76 -7.21 14.13
C PRO A 6 7.90 -6.29 15.34
N ALA A 7 9.13 -5.95 15.78
CA ALA A 7 9.30 -4.88 16.76
C ALA A 7 9.08 -3.51 16.08
N PRO A 8 8.20 -2.62 16.59
CA PRO A 8 7.94 -1.33 15.95
C PRO A 8 9.21 -0.53 15.66
N GLY A 9 9.39 -0.13 14.41
CA GLY A 9 10.55 0.64 13.94
C GLY A 9 11.76 -0.19 13.49
N SER A 10 11.76 -1.51 13.73
CA SER A 10 12.89 -2.36 13.33
C SER A 10 13.06 -2.47 11.81
N ALA A 11 11.99 -2.36 11.03
CA ALA A 11 12.10 -2.28 9.57
C ALA A 11 12.84 -1.00 9.12
N GLU A 12 12.56 0.15 9.74
CA GLU A 12 13.25 1.41 9.45
C GLU A 12 14.72 1.35 9.85
N ILE A 13 15.05 0.75 11.00
CA ILE A 13 16.44 0.56 11.45
C ILE A 13 17.23 -0.30 10.46
N ASN A 14 16.64 -1.43 10.05
CA ASN A 14 17.28 -2.34 9.11
C ASN A 14 17.47 -1.69 7.74
N PHE A 15 16.45 -0.98 7.24
CA PHE A 15 16.56 -0.27 5.98
C PHE A 15 17.58 0.87 6.05
N GLY A 16 17.63 1.63 7.15
CA GLY A 16 18.64 2.68 7.35
C GLY A 16 20.07 2.15 7.35
N ARG A 17 20.30 0.94 7.87
CA ARG A 17 21.59 0.26 7.75
C ARG A 17 21.89 -0.13 6.30
N ILE A 18 20.96 -0.79 5.62
CA ILE A 18 21.13 -1.20 4.21
C ILE A 18 21.40 0.01 3.31
N LEU A 19 20.67 1.10 3.53
CA LEU A 19 20.83 2.34 2.79
C LEU A 19 22.23 2.91 2.99
N ALA A 20 22.69 3.05 4.23
CA ALA A 20 24.02 3.57 4.53
C ALA A 20 25.14 2.68 3.97
N ASP A 21 25.04 1.37 4.15
CA ASP A 21 26.12 0.42 3.84
C ASP A 21 26.19 0.03 2.36
N HIS A 22 25.06 0.08 1.64
CA HIS A 22 24.95 -0.49 0.29
C HIS A 22 24.31 0.41 -0.76
N LEU A 23 23.51 1.41 -0.39
CA LEU A 23 22.75 2.24 -1.34
C LEU A 23 23.00 3.74 -1.17
N SER A 24 24.01 4.15 -0.40
CA SER A 24 24.24 5.55 -0.06
C SER A 24 24.54 6.42 -1.28
N GLY A 25 25.26 5.87 -2.27
CA GLY A 25 25.51 6.51 -3.56
C GLY A 25 24.29 6.65 -4.48
N HIS A 26 23.16 6.03 -4.13
CA HIS A 26 21.93 6.01 -4.92
C HIS A 26 20.77 6.73 -4.21
N ARG A 27 21.00 7.42 -3.09
CA ARG A 27 19.92 8.05 -2.31
C ARG A 27 19.01 8.94 -3.18
N ASP A 28 19.60 9.67 -4.12
CA ASP A 28 18.87 10.61 -4.98
C ASP A 28 18.15 9.93 -6.16
N GLU A 29 18.34 8.62 -6.33
CA GLU A 29 17.62 7.78 -7.31
C GLU A 29 16.47 6.99 -6.66
N LEU A 30 16.28 7.12 -5.34
CA LEU A 30 15.29 6.36 -4.57
C LEU A 30 14.15 7.25 -4.06
N ILE A 31 12.93 6.70 -4.07
CA ILE A 31 11.76 7.27 -3.38
C ILE A 31 11.50 6.46 -2.11
N ILE A 32 11.82 7.04 -0.96
CA ILE A 32 11.66 6.44 0.36
C ILE A 32 10.47 7.09 1.04
N SER A 33 9.53 6.28 1.52
CA SER A 33 8.37 6.76 2.26
C SER A 33 8.29 6.20 3.67
N THR A 34 7.75 6.99 4.59
CA THR A 34 7.31 6.52 5.90
C THR A 34 5.98 7.14 6.31
N LYS A 35 5.42 6.67 7.44
CA LYS A 35 4.03 6.93 7.82
C LYS A 35 3.88 6.98 9.33
N ALA A 36 2.91 7.76 9.79
CA ALA A 36 2.39 7.76 11.16
C ALA A 36 0.85 7.81 11.13
N GLY A 37 0.18 7.11 12.04
CA GLY A 37 -1.29 7.07 12.11
C GLY A 37 -1.89 5.85 12.81
N TYR A 38 -1.13 4.76 12.90
CA TYR A 38 -1.43 3.61 13.76
C TYR A 38 -0.56 3.63 15.01
N GLY A 39 -0.90 2.85 16.04
CA GLY A 39 -0.11 2.73 17.27
C GLY A 39 1.38 2.43 17.03
N MET A 40 2.24 3.25 17.63
CA MET A 40 3.70 3.15 17.58
C MET A 40 4.34 3.10 18.98
N TRP A 41 3.83 3.89 19.93
CA TRP A 41 4.26 3.85 21.33
C TRP A 41 3.07 4.07 22.27
N GLN A 42 3.27 3.83 23.57
CA GLN A 42 2.20 3.90 24.57
C GLN A 42 1.77 5.34 24.88
N GLY A 43 0.49 5.50 25.25
CA GLY A 43 -0.09 6.78 25.64
C GLY A 43 -0.74 7.55 24.49
N PRO A 44 -1.36 8.72 24.79
CA PRO A 44 -2.29 9.39 23.87
C PRO A 44 -1.62 10.06 22.66
N TYR A 45 -0.27 10.08 22.62
CA TYR A 45 0.49 10.76 21.58
C TYR A 45 1.21 9.80 20.64
N GLY A 46 0.95 8.50 20.74
CA GLY A 46 1.60 7.45 19.94
C GLY A 46 0.71 6.79 18.89
N ASP A 47 -0.47 7.37 18.61
CA ASP A 47 -1.47 6.91 17.65
C ASP A 47 -2.30 8.11 17.13
N GLY A 48 -3.06 7.93 16.04
CA GLY A 48 -3.99 8.92 15.49
C GLY A 48 -3.37 9.96 14.55
N GLY A 49 -4.01 11.12 14.43
CA GLY A 49 -3.68 12.18 13.46
C GLY A 49 -3.11 13.46 14.05
N SER A 50 -2.93 13.54 15.37
CA SER A 50 -2.48 14.77 16.03
C SER A 50 -1.12 15.26 15.52
N ARG A 51 -0.96 16.58 15.44
CA ARG A 51 0.30 17.24 15.07
C ARG A 51 1.46 16.74 15.94
N LYS A 52 1.23 16.59 17.24
CA LYS A 52 2.23 16.09 18.20
C LYS A 52 2.76 14.72 17.76
N TYR A 53 1.86 13.80 17.41
CA TYR A 53 2.23 12.46 17.01
C TYR A 53 2.97 12.45 15.67
N LEU A 54 2.42 13.12 14.65
CA LEU A 54 3.02 13.14 13.31
C LEU A 54 4.46 13.69 13.31
N PHE A 55 4.68 14.83 13.99
CA PHE A 55 6.03 15.42 14.12
C PHE A 55 6.99 14.51 14.88
N ALA A 56 6.59 14.06 16.08
CA ALA A 56 7.44 13.21 16.89
C ALA A 56 7.78 11.88 16.19
N SER A 57 6.83 11.34 15.43
CA SER A 57 7.01 10.10 14.68
C SER A 57 7.95 10.29 13.49
N LEU A 58 7.80 11.35 12.68
CA LEU A 58 8.70 11.57 11.55
C LEU A 58 10.15 11.78 12.03
N ASP A 59 10.34 12.56 13.10
CA ASP A 59 11.66 12.75 13.71
C ASP A 59 12.31 11.44 14.14
N GLN A 60 11.53 10.51 14.71
CA GLN A 60 12.03 9.20 15.07
C GLN A 60 12.33 8.33 13.84
N SER A 61 11.47 8.37 12.82
CA SER A 61 11.66 7.63 11.57
C SER A 61 12.93 8.08 10.85
N LEU A 62 13.17 9.39 10.73
CA LEU A 62 14.38 9.95 10.12
C LEU A 62 15.65 9.50 10.86
N ARG A 63 15.63 9.49 12.20
CA ARG A 63 16.75 8.94 13.00
C ARG A 63 16.99 7.45 12.74
N ARG A 64 15.92 6.63 12.65
CA ARG A 64 16.05 5.18 12.39
C ARG A 64 16.53 4.90 10.97
N LEU A 65 16.03 5.66 10.00
CA LEU A 65 16.39 5.57 8.58
C LEU A 65 17.76 6.19 8.27
N LYS A 66 18.30 7.02 9.18
CA LYS A 66 19.51 7.83 8.97
C LYS A 66 19.38 8.76 7.75
N LEU A 67 18.26 9.47 7.68
CA LEU A 67 17.92 10.38 6.59
C LEU A 67 17.63 11.78 7.12
N ASP A 68 17.94 12.78 6.32
CA ASP A 68 17.53 14.17 6.58
C ASP A 68 16.06 14.39 6.22
N TYR A 69 15.56 13.69 5.18
CA TYR A 69 14.18 13.75 4.73
C TYR A 69 13.72 12.43 4.11
N VAL A 70 12.40 12.24 4.08
CA VAL A 70 11.74 11.22 3.26
C VAL A 70 11.11 11.86 2.03
N ASP A 71 11.02 11.13 0.92
CA ASP A 71 10.43 11.66 -0.30
C ASP A 71 8.91 11.81 -0.13
N ILE A 72 8.26 10.86 0.57
CA ILE A 72 6.83 10.93 0.87
C ILE A 72 6.56 10.60 2.34
N PHE A 73 5.92 11.51 3.07
CA PHE A 73 5.40 11.23 4.42
C PHE A 73 3.87 11.07 4.40
N TYR A 74 3.37 9.96 4.93
CA TYR A 74 1.94 9.66 4.96
C TYR A 74 1.30 9.89 6.32
N HIS A 75 0.08 10.40 6.31
CA HIS A 75 -0.88 10.04 7.35
C HIS A 75 -1.46 8.64 7.05
N HIS A 76 -1.29 7.72 8.00
CA HIS A 76 -1.41 6.28 7.76
C HIS A 76 -2.86 5.75 7.76
N ARG A 77 -3.78 6.47 8.42
CA ARG A 77 -5.22 6.18 8.42
C ARG A 77 -6.01 7.43 8.84
N PRO A 78 -7.29 7.58 8.49
CA PRO A 78 -8.13 8.62 9.08
C PRO A 78 -8.17 8.54 10.61
N ASP A 79 -8.21 9.71 11.26
CA ASP A 79 -8.48 9.86 12.68
C ASP A 79 -9.76 10.72 12.84
N PRO A 80 -10.91 10.13 13.19
CA PRO A 80 -12.17 10.85 13.27
C PRO A 80 -12.24 11.83 14.45
N GLU A 81 -11.38 11.68 15.46
CA GLU A 81 -11.39 12.50 16.69
C GLU A 81 -10.43 13.71 16.59
N THR A 82 -9.50 13.70 15.64
CA THR A 82 -8.62 14.84 15.36
C THR A 82 -9.21 15.66 14.20
N ASP A 83 -9.17 16.99 14.32
CA ASP A 83 -9.54 17.86 13.21
C ASP A 83 -8.65 17.55 11.99
N LEU A 84 -9.30 17.27 10.85
CA LEU A 84 -8.60 17.00 9.60
C LEU A 84 -7.68 18.17 9.21
N GLU A 85 -8.07 19.40 9.52
CA GLU A 85 -7.24 20.57 9.26
C GLU A 85 -5.94 20.56 10.10
N GLU A 86 -5.97 20.11 11.35
CA GLU A 86 -4.74 19.94 12.16
C GLU A 86 -3.78 18.96 11.47
N THR A 87 -4.31 17.83 11.00
CA THR A 87 -3.54 16.79 10.32
C THR A 87 -2.94 17.33 9.03
N VAL A 88 -3.72 18.00 8.19
CA VAL A 88 -3.28 18.58 6.91
C VAL A 88 -2.23 19.66 7.13
N MET A 89 -2.42 20.56 8.10
CA MET A 89 -1.42 21.58 8.45
C MET A 89 -0.13 20.95 8.96
N ALA A 90 -0.21 19.88 9.77
CA ALA A 90 0.97 19.16 10.24
C ALA A 90 1.77 18.57 9.09
N LEU A 91 1.11 17.93 8.12
CA LEU A 91 1.75 17.43 6.90
C LEU A 91 2.43 18.54 6.10
N GLY A 92 1.75 19.67 5.89
CA GLY A 92 2.32 20.85 5.22
C GLY A 92 3.54 21.43 5.92
N ASP A 93 3.51 21.51 7.25
CA ASP A 93 4.64 22.04 8.02
C ASP A 93 5.86 21.11 8.04
N LEU A 94 5.65 19.79 7.98
CA LEU A 94 6.75 18.83 7.84
C LEU A 94 7.47 19.01 6.50
N VAL A 95 6.72 19.29 5.43
CA VAL A 95 7.31 19.66 4.14
C VAL A 95 8.05 20.99 4.23
N ARG A 96 7.42 22.04 4.77
CA ARG A 96 8.06 23.36 4.95
C ARG A 96 9.34 23.28 5.79
N SER A 97 9.42 22.34 6.72
CA SER A 97 10.62 22.09 7.52
C SER A 97 11.73 21.33 6.81
N GLY A 98 11.50 20.88 5.57
CA GLY A 98 12.45 20.10 4.77
C GLY A 98 12.56 18.62 5.17
N LYS A 99 11.68 18.12 6.03
CA LYS A 99 11.71 16.73 6.53
C LYS A 99 10.95 15.73 5.64
N ALA A 100 10.12 16.25 4.74
CA ALA A 100 9.46 15.50 3.67
C ALA A 100 9.44 16.33 2.39
N LEU A 101 9.54 15.71 1.21
CA LEU A 101 9.36 16.43 -0.06
C LEU A 101 7.88 16.54 -0.44
N TYR A 102 7.16 15.44 -0.32
CA TYR A 102 5.74 15.33 -0.62
C TYR A 102 4.99 14.64 0.52
N VAL A 103 3.66 14.69 0.46
CA VAL A 103 2.81 13.99 1.42
C VAL A 103 1.78 13.11 0.75
N GLY A 104 1.35 12.08 1.46
CA GLY A 104 0.31 11.16 1.03
C GLY A 104 -0.69 10.85 2.13
N LEU A 105 -1.80 10.23 1.74
CA LEU A 105 -2.84 9.73 2.64
C LEU A 105 -3.00 8.23 2.40
N SER A 106 -3.22 7.46 3.46
CA SER A 106 -3.43 6.02 3.35
C SER A 106 -4.77 5.67 4.00
N ASN A 107 -5.54 4.78 3.37
CA ASN A 107 -6.83 4.31 3.88
C ASN A 107 -7.92 5.39 4.04
N TYR A 108 -7.81 6.50 3.30
CA TYR A 108 -8.85 7.52 3.22
C TYR A 108 -9.93 7.11 2.23
N SER A 109 -11.19 7.28 2.61
CA SER A 109 -12.33 7.15 1.68
C SER A 109 -12.33 8.28 0.64
N ARG A 110 -13.14 8.15 -0.41
CA ARG A 110 -13.48 9.23 -1.33
C ARG A 110 -13.95 10.45 -0.55
N ARG A 111 -14.91 10.26 0.38
CA ARG A 111 -15.49 11.35 1.17
C ARG A 111 -14.41 12.10 1.96
N ASP A 112 -13.49 11.39 2.60
CA ASP A 112 -12.43 12.04 3.39
C ASP A 112 -11.37 12.69 2.49
N THR A 113 -11.09 12.10 1.32
CA THR A 113 -10.23 12.70 0.29
C THR A 113 -10.82 14.02 -0.21
N GLU A 114 -12.10 14.05 -0.55
CA GLU A 114 -12.81 15.26 -1.00
C GLU A 114 -12.85 16.34 0.11
N ARG A 115 -12.92 15.95 1.39
CA ARG A 115 -12.82 16.88 2.53
C ARG A 115 -11.40 17.44 2.72
N ALA A 116 -10.37 16.64 2.46
CA ALA A 116 -8.97 17.04 2.59
C ALA A 116 -8.50 17.95 1.44
N ALA A 117 -9.01 17.73 0.22
CA ALA A 117 -8.63 18.45 -0.99
C ALA A 117 -8.59 20.00 -0.84
N PRO A 118 -9.65 20.68 -0.38
CA PRO A 118 -9.61 22.14 -0.21
C PRO A 118 -8.62 22.60 0.88
N LEU A 119 -8.30 21.74 1.86
CA LEU A 119 -7.31 22.05 2.89
C LEU A 119 -5.88 21.98 2.33
N PHE A 120 -5.60 21.05 1.42
CA PHE A 120 -4.31 20.98 0.74
C PHE A 120 -4.05 22.25 -0.07
N GLU A 121 -5.04 22.74 -0.81
CA GLU A 121 -4.96 23.99 -1.54
C GLU A 121 -4.77 25.19 -0.60
N LYS A 122 -5.65 25.32 0.40
CA LYS A 122 -5.61 26.41 1.41
C LYS A 122 -4.24 26.53 2.08
N HIS A 123 -3.64 25.40 2.45
CA HIS A 123 -2.37 25.36 3.20
C HIS A 123 -1.14 25.14 2.32
N ARG A 124 -1.31 25.06 0.99
CA ARG A 124 -0.26 24.80 0.00
C ARG A 124 0.55 23.54 0.32
N VAL A 125 -0.15 22.47 0.62
CA VAL A 125 0.44 21.17 0.98
C VAL A 125 0.63 20.38 -0.31
N PRO A 126 1.85 19.91 -0.64
CA PRO A 126 2.09 19.11 -1.85
C PRO A 126 1.65 17.66 -1.64
N TYR A 127 0.34 17.46 -1.61
CA TYR A 127 -0.30 16.15 -1.63
C TYR A 127 -0.19 15.53 -3.03
N VAL A 128 0.32 14.30 -3.11
CA VAL A 128 0.60 13.68 -4.42
C VAL A 128 0.06 12.26 -4.58
N ILE A 129 -0.33 11.59 -3.48
CA ILE A 129 -0.62 10.16 -3.57
C ILE A 129 -1.56 9.64 -2.47
N SER A 130 -2.45 8.73 -2.87
CA SER A 130 -3.22 7.87 -1.97
C SER A 130 -2.69 6.44 -1.94
N GLN A 131 -2.76 5.80 -0.79
CA GLN A 131 -2.37 4.40 -0.61
C GLN A 131 -3.52 3.55 -0.03
N PRO A 132 -4.45 3.07 -0.87
CA PRO A 132 -5.54 2.18 -0.44
C PRO A 132 -5.18 0.69 -0.57
N SER A 133 -5.89 -0.17 0.18
CA SER A 133 -5.89 -1.61 -0.06
C SER A 133 -6.69 -1.88 -1.32
N TYR A 134 -6.08 -2.51 -2.32
CA TYR A 134 -6.74 -2.80 -3.58
C TYR A 134 -6.14 -4.03 -4.25
N ASN A 135 -7.02 -4.99 -4.56
CA ASN A 135 -6.70 -6.22 -5.27
C ASN A 135 -8.01 -6.85 -5.80
N MET A 136 -7.90 -7.95 -6.55
CA MET A 136 -9.05 -8.66 -7.11
C MET A 136 -10.13 -9.03 -6.07
N PHE A 137 -9.76 -9.33 -4.82
CA PHE A 137 -10.71 -9.65 -3.75
C PHE A 137 -11.18 -8.44 -2.93
N ASN A 138 -10.51 -7.29 -3.06
CA ASN A 138 -10.85 -6.06 -2.37
C ASN A 138 -10.93 -4.89 -3.37
N ARG A 139 -12.15 -4.64 -3.87
CA ARG A 139 -12.45 -3.61 -4.88
C ARG A 139 -13.23 -2.43 -4.30
N GLY A 140 -13.15 -2.21 -2.99
CA GLY A 140 -13.92 -1.16 -2.31
C GLY A 140 -13.68 0.23 -2.89
N ILE A 141 -12.46 0.52 -3.35
CA ILE A 141 -12.10 1.82 -3.93
C ILE A 141 -12.79 2.12 -5.26
N GLU A 142 -13.17 1.09 -6.02
CA GLU A 142 -13.90 1.26 -7.28
C GLU A 142 -15.35 1.65 -7.00
N GLN A 143 -15.97 1.01 -6.01
CA GLN A 143 -17.35 1.31 -5.59
C GLN A 143 -17.47 2.65 -4.86
N ASP A 144 -16.46 2.98 -4.06
CA ASP A 144 -16.37 4.26 -3.34
C ASP A 144 -16.10 5.44 -4.28
N GLY A 145 -15.57 5.19 -5.50
CA GLY A 145 -15.19 6.24 -6.45
C GLY A 145 -13.91 6.99 -6.04
N LEU A 146 -13.01 6.32 -5.30
CA LEU A 146 -11.76 6.93 -4.84
C LEU A 146 -10.84 7.29 -6.01
N LEU A 147 -10.78 6.45 -7.05
CA LEU A 147 -9.95 6.70 -8.23
C LEU A 147 -10.38 7.99 -8.96
N ASP A 148 -11.68 8.21 -9.13
CA ASP A 148 -12.23 9.45 -9.71
C ASP A 148 -11.85 10.68 -8.87
N ALA A 149 -11.93 10.55 -7.54
CA ALA A 149 -11.60 11.64 -6.63
C ALA A 149 -10.11 11.99 -6.64
N GLN A 150 -9.22 10.99 -6.76
CA GLN A 150 -7.78 11.17 -6.88
C GLN A 150 -7.41 11.83 -8.22
N GLU A 151 -8.01 11.37 -9.32
CA GLU A 151 -7.82 11.96 -10.65
C GLU A 151 -8.24 13.44 -10.68
N LYS A 152 -9.39 13.77 -10.08
CA LYS A 152 -9.89 15.15 -10.01
C LYS A 152 -8.95 16.12 -9.27
N ILE A 153 -8.18 15.63 -8.30
CA ILE A 153 -7.22 16.43 -7.53
C ILE A 153 -5.77 16.23 -8.01
N GLU A 154 -5.60 15.59 -9.18
CA GLU A 154 -4.31 15.36 -9.84
C GLU A 154 -3.29 14.60 -8.94
N ALA A 155 -3.79 13.66 -8.13
CA ALA A 155 -2.97 12.82 -7.25
C ALA A 155 -2.98 11.36 -7.70
N GLY A 156 -1.86 10.67 -7.48
CA GLY A 156 -1.68 9.28 -7.86
C GLY A 156 -2.32 8.30 -6.88
N THR A 157 -2.47 7.05 -7.31
CA THR A 157 -2.90 5.93 -6.45
C THR A 157 -1.85 4.84 -6.42
N LEU A 158 -1.39 4.46 -5.23
CA LEU A 158 -0.50 3.33 -5.01
C LEU A 158 -1.24 2.23 -4.24
N ALA A 159 -1.62 1.17 -4.95
CA ALA A 159 -2.37 0.06 -4.37
C ALA A 159 -1.46 -0.81 -3.49
N TYR A 160 -1.86 -1.08 -2.25
CA TYR A 160 -1.18 -2.07 -1.40
C TYR A 160 -2.03 -3.34 -1.24
N GLN A 161 -1.41 -4.41 -0.71
CA GLN A 161 -2.04 -5.74 -0.62
C GLN A 161 -2.47 -6.31 -1.98
N VAL A 162 -1.76 -5.94 -3.06
CA VAL A 162 -2.04 -6.34 -4.45
C VAL A 162 -2.17 -7.86 -4.61
N LEU A 163 -1.35 -8.63 -3.88
CA LEU A 163 -1.40 -10.10 -3.91
C LEU A 163 -2.30 -10.73 -2.83
N SER A 164 -3.15 -9.93 -2.17
CA SER A 164 -4.00 -10.35 -1.04
C SER A 164 -3.23 -11.19 -0.01
N GLN A 165 -2.09 -10.65 0.45
CA GLN A 165 -1.19 -11.30 1.40
C GLN A 165 -0.60 -12.65 0.95
N GLY A 166 -0.62 -12.92 -0.35
CA GLY A 166 -0.13 -14.15 -0.97
C GLY A 166 -1.24 -15.09 -1.42
N LEU A 167 -2.52 -14.78 -1.18
CA LEU A 167 -3.63 -15.58 -1.70
C LEU A 167 -3.64 -15.58 -3.23
N LEU A 168 -3.41 -14.45 -3.87
CA LEU A 168 -3.32 -14.32 -5.33
C LEU A 168 -1.95 -14.78 -5.85
N THR A 169 -1.55 -15.99 -5.45
CA THR A 169 -0.34 -16.70 -5.91
C THR A 169 -0.65 -18.19 -6.05
N ASP A 170 0.25 -18.96 -6.65
CA ASP A 170 0.12 -20.42 -6.79
C ASP A 170 0.28 -21.19 -5.46
N LYS A 171 0.77 -20.50 -4.42
CA LYS A 171 1.16 -21.07 -3.12
C LYS A 171 0.09 -21.93 -2.46
N TYR A 172 -1.18 -21.56 -2.59
CA TYR A 172 -2.29 -22.22 -1.87
C TYR A 172 -3.13 -23.15 -2.74
N LEU A 173 -2.81 -23.29 -4.04
CA LEU A 173 -3.61 -24.08 -4.99
C LEU A 173 -3.57 -25.59 -4.68
N LYS A 174 -2.52 -26.08 -4.01
CA LYS A 174 -2.33 -27.50 -3.65
C LYS A 174 -2.43 -27.75 -2.14
N GLY A 175 -3.12 -26.87 -1.41
CA GLY A 175 -3.17 -26.86 0.05
C GLY A 175 -2.20 -25.85 0.68
N ILE A 176 -2.13 -25.81 2.01
CA ILE A 176 -1.36 -24.80 2.76
C ILE A 176 0.09 -25.27 2.94
N PRO A 177 1.10 -24.58 2.35
CA PRO A 177 2.49 -24.98 2.52
C PRO A 177 3.00 -24.73 3.94
N LYS A 178 3.94 -25.57 4.39
CA LYS A 178 4.70 -25.34 5.62
C LYS A 178 5.49 -24.02 5.53
N ALA A 179 5.61 -23.30 6.63
CA ALA A 179 6.21 -21.97 6.79
C ALA A 179 5.56 -20.84 5.95
N SER A 180 4.39 -21.09 5.34
CA SER A 180 3.63 -20.05 4.65
C SER A 180 3.09 -19.01 5.63
N ARG A 181 2.70 -17.83 5.13
CA ARG A 181 2.19 -16.73 5.97
C ARG A 181 0.98 -17.16 6.81
N ILE A 182 0.08 -17.97 6.24
CA ILE A 182 -1.10 -18.56 6.90
C ILE A 182 -0.73 -19.46 8.09
N GLU A 183 0.43 -20.14 8.06
CA GLU A 183 0.83 -21.05 9.14
C GLU A 183 1.55 -20.32 10.29
N LYS A 184 2.12 -19.14 10.03
CA LYS A 184 2.81 -18.37 11.06
C LYS A 184 1.79 -17.87 12.07
N SER A 185 1.79 -18.44 13.28
CA SER A 185 0.90 -18.12 14.41
C SER A 185 0.87 -16.63 14.82
N HIS A 186 1.83 -15.83 14.36
CA HIS A 186 1.92 -14.39 14.59
C HIS A 186 1.40 -13.53 13.42
N CYS A 187 0.86 -14.13 12.35
CA CYS A 187 0.26 -13.38 11.26
C CYS A 187 -1.21 -13.07 11.58
N GLU A 188 -1.46 -11.94 12.22
CA GLU A 188 -2.82 -11.50 12.58
C GLU A 188 -3.73 -11.26 11.36
N TRP A 189 -3.13 -11.06 10.18
CA TRP A 189 -3.79 -10.52 9.01
C TRP A 189 -4.23 -11.56 7.97
N LEU A 190 -3.75 -12.81 8.04
CA LEU A 190 -4.13 -13.87 7.10
C LEU A 190 -4.19 -15.21 7.84
N ASN A 191 -5.40 -15.75 7.96
CA ASN A 191 -5.73 -16.93 8.74
C ASN A 191 -6.20 -18.07 7.84
N GLN A 192 -6.20 -19.31 8.35
CA GLN A 192 -6.73 -20.47 7.61
C GLN A 192 -8.20 -20.27 7.21
N SER A 193 -8.99 -19.55 8.02
CA SER A 193 -10.39 -19.22 7.74
C SER A 193 -10.58 -18.38 6.47
N ASP A 194 -9.55 -17.67 6.02
CA ASP A 194 -9.62 -16.83 4.81
C ASP A 194 -9.56 -17.67 3.52
N LEU A 195 -9.06 -18.91 3.61
CA LEU A 195 -9.02 -19.88 2.51
C LEU A 195 -10.23 -20.81 2.56
N THR A 196 -11.42 -20.26 2.33
CA THR A 196 -12.64 -21.05 2.19
C THR A 196 -12.60 -21.89 0.91
N GLN A 197 -13.43 -22.93 0.80
CA GLN A 197 -13.55 -23.73 -0.43
C GLN A 197 -13.90 -22.83 -1.64
N GLN A 198 -14.83 -21.88 -1.45
CA GLN A 198 -15.16 -20.90 -2.48
C GLN A 198 -13.94 -20.09 -2.91
N ARG A 199 -13.11 -19.62 -1.96
CA ARG A 199 -11.91 -18.86 -2.29
C ARG A 199 -10.90 -19.71 -3.05
N LEU A 200 -10.73 -20.98 -2.67
CA LEU A 200 -9.86 -21.91 -3.39
C LEU A 200 -10.34 -22.13 -4.83
N ASP A 201 -11.64 -22.33 -5.04
CA ASP A 201 -12.22 -22.51 -6.37
C ASP A 201 -12.01 -21.26 -7.25
N GLN A 202 -12.12 -20.06 -6.67
CA GLN A 202 -11.79 -18.81 -7.35
C GLN A 202 -10.32 -18.74 -7.74
N LEU A 203 -9.41 -19.08 -6.83
CA LEU A 203 -7.97 -19.09 -7.09
C LEU A 203 -7.60 -20.07 -8.20
N ILE A 204 -8.20 -21.27 -8.23
CA ILE A 204 -7.98 -22.26 -9.28
C ILE A 204 -8.40 -21.72 -10.65
N LYS A 205 -9.58 -21.10 -10.74
CA LYS A 205 -10.09 -20.51 -11.99
C LYS A 205 -9.24 -19.33 -12.45
N LEU A 206 -8.90 -18.41 -11.53
CA LEU A 206 -8.01 -17.28 -11.84
C LEU A 206 -6.64 -17.77 -12.30
N ASN A 207 -6.09 -18.82 -11.69
CA ASN A 207 -4.81 -19.38 -12.11
C ASN A 207 -4.88 -20.01 -13.50
N ALA A 208 -6.00 -20.65 -13.86
CA ALA A 208 -6.20 -21.16 -15.22
C ALA A 208 -6.20 -20.03 -16.26
N LEU A 209 -6.87 -18.91 -15.96
CA LEU A 209 -6.85 -17.71 -16.80
C LEU A 209 -5.45 -17.05 -16.86
N ALA A 210 -4.72 -17.02 -15.75
CA ALA A 210 -3.35 -16.52 -15.74
C ALA A 210 -2.46 -17.37 -16.68
N ASN A 211 -2.62 -18.70 -16.65
CA ASN A 211 -1.86 -19.60 -17.52
C ASN A 211 -2.19 -19.39 -19.01
N SER A 212 -3.44 -19.12 -19.38
CA SER A 212 -3.79 -18.81 -20.78
C SER A 212 -3.21 -17.47 -21.24
N ARG A 213 -2.91 -16.56 -20.30
CA ARG A 213 -2.20 -15.30 -20.52
C ARG A 213 -0.67 -15.43 -20.49
N GLU A 214 -0.15 -16.63 -20.31
CA GLU A 214 1.29 -16.92 -20.08
C GLU A 214 1.87 -16.16 -18.86
N GLN A 215 1.04 -15.93 -17.84
CA GLN A 215 1.41 -15.27 -16.59
C GLN A 215 1.24 -16.24 -15.41
N SER A 216 2.04 -16.05 -14.35
CA SER A 216 1.67 -16.60 -13.05
C SER A 216 0.44 -15.85 -12.50
N LEU A 217 -0.29 -16.47 -11.57
CA LEU A 217 -1.40 -15.78 -10.90
C LEU A 217 -0.96 -14.48 -10.22
N SER A 218 0.26 -14.43 -9.66
CA SER A 218 0.80 -13.20 -9.07
C SER A 218 1.03 -12.11 -10.11
N GLN A 219 1.59 -12.45 -11.27
CA GLN A 219 1.81 -11.53 -12.37
C GLN A 219 0.48 -10.97 -12.91
N MET A 220 -0.51 -11.85 -13.14
CA MET A 220 -1.84 -11.42 -13.58
C MET A 220 -2.52 -10.53 -12.54
N ALA A 221 -2.39 -10.82 -11.24
CA ALA A 221 -2.97 -9.98 -10.18
C ALA A 221 -2.35 -8.57 -10.12
N ILE A 222 -1.03 -8.47 -10.34
CA ILE A 222 -0.33 -7.18 -10.43
C ILE A 222 -0.78 -6.41 -11.68
N ALA A 223 -0.75 -7.07 -12.83
CA ALA A 223 -1.19 -6.49 -14.10
C ALA A 223 -2.64 -5.98 -14.00
N TRP A 224 -3.52 -6.76 -13.36
CA TRP A 224 -4.92 -6.38 -13.19
C TRP A 224 -5.09 -5.12 -12.33
N VAL A 225 -4.32 -4.96 -11.25
CA VAL A 225 -4.37 -3.73 -10.45
C VAL A 225 -3.88 -2.52 -11.25
N LEU A 226 -2.88 -2.72 -12.11
CA LEU A 226 -2.30 -1.69 -12.99
C LEU A 226 -3.09 -1.46 -14.29
N ARG A 227 -4.22 -2.15 -14.50
CA ARG A 227 -5.03 -2.02 -15.72
C ARG A 227 -5.70 -0.66 -15.85
N ASP A 228 -5.95 -0.01 -14.72
CA ASP A 228 -6.55 1.31 -14.65
C ASP A 228 -5.43 2.35 -14.56
N GLU A 229 -5.34 3.23 -15.55
CA GLU A 229 -4.26 4.23 -15.66
C GLU A 229 -4.18 5.18 -14.46
N ARG A 230 -5.27 5.29 -13.68
CA ARG A 230 -5.32 6.10 -12.44
C ARG A 230 -4.58 5.42 -11.29
N VAL A 231 -4.24 4.13 -11.41
CA VAL A 231 -3.36 3.42 -10.47
C VAL A 231 -1.91 3.58 -10.90
N THR A 232 -1.21 4.48 -10.24
CA THR A 232 0.19 4.83 -10.51
C THR A 232 1.17 3.69 -10.22
N SER A 233 0.93 2.89 -9.17
CA SER A 233 1.85 1.82 -8.78
C SER A 233 1.19 0.72 -7.95
N ALA A 234 1.80 -0.47 -7.99
CA ALA A 234 1.40 -1.64 -7.23
C ALA A 234 2.47 -1.97 -6.17
N LEU A 235 2.15 -1.79 -4.88
CA LEU A 235 3.05 -2.07 -3.78
C LEU A 235 3.00 -3.55 -3.38
N MET A 236 4.13 -4.22 -3.60
CA MET A 236 4.29 -5.65 -3.40
C MET A 236 5.21 -5.95 -2.22
N GLY A 237 4.90 -7.01 -1.48
CA GLY A 237 5.82 -7.59 -0.50
C GLY A 237 6.53 -8.80 -1.09
N ALA A 238 7.79 -9.00 -0.71
CA ALA A 238 8.58 -10.17 -1.08
C ALA A 238 9.32 -10.73 0.16
N SER A 239 9.51 -12.04 0.19
CA SER A 239 10.30 -12.75 1.21
C SER A 239 11.61 -13.33 0.65
N ASN A 240 11.79 -13.31 -0.67
CA ASN A 240 13.03 -13.69 -1.35
C ASN A 240 13.19 -12.88 -2.65
N PRO A 241 14.41 -12.82 -3.23
CA PRO A 241 14.67 -12.07 -4.47
C PRO A 241 13.90 -12.60 -5.69
N ASP A 242 13.70 -13.91 -5.80
CA ASP A 242 13.02 -14.52 -6.96
C ASP A 242 11.59 -14.02 -7.11
N GLN A 243 10.89 -13.75 -6.01
CA GLN A 243 9.55 -13.14 -6.04
C GLN A 243 9.58 -11.73 -6.65
N ILE A 244 10.65 -10.95 -6.42
CA ILE A 244 10.79 -9.64 -7.04
C ILE A 244 10.98 -9.80 -8.56
N LEU A 245 11.91 -10.68 -8.97
CA LEU A 245 12.19 -10.96 -10.39
C LEU A 245 10.96 -11.50 -11.12
N GLN A 246 10.20 -12.38 -10.48
CA GLN A 246 8.94 -12.91 -11.03
C GLN A 246 7.88 -11.82 -11.13
N ASN A 247 7.71 -10.99 -10.10
CA ASN A 247 6.65 -9.99 -10.07
C ASN A 247 6.88 -8.86 -11.07
N VAL A 248 8.12 -8.43 -11.31
CA VAL A 248 8.41 -7.37 -12.31
C VAL A 248 8.09 -7.82 -13.74
N GLN A 249 8.07 -9.12 -14.03
CA GLN A 249 7.65 -9.66 -15.33
C GLN A 249 6.16 -9.46 -15.62
N ALA A 250 5.34 -9.06 -14.64
CA ALA A 250 3.96 -8.64 -14.88
C ALA A 250 3.86 -7.54 -15.95
N LEU A 251 4.88 -6.67 -16.03
CA LEU A 251 4.97 -5.57 -17.00
C LEU A 251 5.02 -6.03 -18.46
N ASN A 252 5.36 -7.30 -18.73
CA ASN A 252 5.40 -7.84 -20.08
C ASN A 252 3.99 -8.00 -20.69
N HIS A 253 2.93 -8.02 -19.87
CA HIS A 253 1.56 -8.19 -20.33
C HIS A 253 0.55 -7.52 -19.37
N LEU A 254 0.35 -6.21 -19.54
CA LEU A 254 -0.57 -5.42 -18.71
C LEU A 254 -2.01 -5.33 -19.24
N ALA A 255 -2.18 -5.46 -20.56
CA ALA A 255 -3.49 -5.31 -21.18
C ALA A 255 -4.41 -6.50 -20.85
N PHE A 256 -5.70 -6.20 -20.65
CA PHE A 256 -6.77 -7.19 -20.55
C PHE A 256 -7.81 -6.89 -21.62
N SER A 257 -8.33 -7.93 -22.26
CA SER A 257 -9.51 -7.80 -23.12
C SER A 257 -10.78 -7.64 -22.28
N SER A 258 -11.87 -7.18 -22.91
CA SER A 258 -13.19 -7.14 -22.27
C SER A 258 -13.62 -8.51 -21.76
N GLU A 259 -13.33 -9.56 -22.53
CA GLU A 259 -13.72 -10.94 -22.20
C GLU A 259 -12.98 -11.44 -20.95
N GLU A 260 -11.68 -11.12 -20.83
CA GLU A 260 -10.88 -11.50 -19.65
C GLU A 260 -11.35 -10.77 -18.39
N LEU A 261 -11.68 -9.47 -18.50
CA LEU A 261 -12.22 -8.71 -17.38
C LEU A 261 -13.59 -9.25 -16.94
N ASP A 262 -14.43 -9.60 -17.90
CA ASP A 262 -15.75 -10.18 -17.63
C ASP A 262 -15.64 -11.57 -16.98
N GLU A 263 -14.68 -12.39 -17.42
CA GLU A 263 -14.39 -13.69 -16.81
C GLU A 263 -13.88 -13.51 -15.37
N ILE A 264 -12.96 -12.57 -15.13
CA ILE A 264 -12.47 -12.24 -13.78
C ILE A 264 -13.64 -11.82 -12.87
N ASP A 265 -14.51 -10.93 -13.34
CA ASP A 265 -15.67 -10.46 -12.59
C ASP A 265 -16.63 -11.62 -12.25
N GLN A 266 -16.88 -12.53 -13.20
CA GLN A 266 -17.70 -13.73 -12.99
C GLN A 266 -17.07 -14.68 -11.96
N ILE A 267 -15.77 -14.95 -12.04
CA ILE A 267 -15.06 -15.79 -11.07
C ILE A 267 -15.18 -15.18 -9.67
N LEU A 268 -15.00 -13.87 -9.55
CA LEU A 268 -15.03 -13.15 -8.28
C LEU A 268 -16.44 -12.91 -7.73
N GLY A 269 -17.48 -13.09 -8.56
CA GLY A 269 -18.87 -12.83 -8.20
C GLY A 269 -19.18 -11.34 -8.09
N VAL A 270 -18.44 -10.49 -8.81
CA VAL A 270 -18.68 -9.06 -8.85
C VAL A 270 -19.88 -8.80 -9.75
N LYS A 271 -20.94 -8.18 -9.20
CA LYS A 271 -22.09 -7.73 -9.98
C LYS A 271 -21.75 -6.36 -10.58
N LYS A 272 -21.83 -6.25 -11.90
CA LYS A 272 -21.78 -4.97 -12.62
C LYS A 272 -23.01 -4.12 -12.32
#